data_AF-A0A932WVR7-F1
#
_entry.id   AF-A0A932WVR7-F1
#
_cell.length_a   1.000
_cell.length_b   1.000
_cell.length_c   1.000
_cell.angle_alpha   90.00
_cell.angle_beta   90.00
_cell.angle_gamma   90.00
#
_symmetry.space_group_name_H-M   'P 1'
#
loop_
_entity.id
_entity.type
_entity.pdbx_description
1 polymer ?
#
loop_
_entity_poly.entity_id
_entity_poly.type
_entity_poly.pdbx_seq_one_letter_code
_entity_poly.pdbx_strand_id
1 'polypeptide(L)'
;MGRAFEYRKASKLKRWGNMSRVFPKLAKAITLAAKNGVPDPDMNPALRSAVNLAKAQNLPKDNIDAAIKRATAKDAANLDELNYEGKWLHGVLVFVETATDNGTRTVANIKTIFNKT
;
A
#
# COMPACT_ATOMS: atom_id res chain seq x y z
N MET A 1 -26.55 -0.59 18.32
CA MET A 1 -26.02 -1.81 17.65
C MET A 1 -26.72 -3.02 18.24
N GLY A 2 -27.36 -3.88 17.43
CA GLY A 2 -28.09 -5.06 17.94
C GLY A 2 -27.16 -6.20 18.39
N ARG A 3 -27.68 -7.18 19.16
CA ARG A 3 -26.90 -8.32 19.68
C ARG A 3 -26.06 -9.05 18.61
N ALA A 4 -26.58 -9.19 17.39
CA ALA A 4 -25.87 -9.80 16.26
C ALA A 4 -24.60 -9.04 15.83
N PHE A 5 -24.54 -7.73 16.06
CA PHE A 5 -23.32 -6.95 15.85
C PHE A 5 -22.29 -7.26 16.94
N GLU A 6 -22.69 -7.25 18.21
CA GLU A 6 -21.79 -7.50 19.33
C GLU A 6 -21.10 -8.88 19.22
N TYR A 7 -21.84 -9.93 18.86
CA TYR A 7 -21.25 -11.27 18.63
C TYR A 7 -20.22 -11.32 17.48
N ARG A 8 -20.37 -10.46 16.46
CA ARG A 8 -19.46 -10.42 15.29
C ARG A 8 -18.47 -9.26 15.35
N LYS A 9 -18.51 -8.45 16.40
CA LYS A 9 -17.76 -7.20 16.53
C LYS A 9 -16.26 -7.43 16.42
N ALA A 10 -15.72 -8.39 17.15
CA ALA A 10 -14.31 -8.74 17.12
C ALA A 10 -13.84 -9.13 15.70
N SER A 11 -14.57 -10.03 15.02
CA SER A 11 -14.25 -10.46 13.66
C SER A 11 -14.36 -9.34 12.64
N LYS A 12 -15.38 -8.46 12.77
CA LYS A 12 -15.55 -7.28 11.91
C LYS A 12 -14.41 -6.28 12.11
N LEU A 13 -14.06 -5.95 13.36
CA LEU A 13 -12.97 -5.03 13.67
C LEU A 13 -11.62 -5.57 13.18
N LYS A 14 -11.34 -6.87 13.33
CA LYS A 14 -10.13 -7.50 12.80
C LYS A 14 -10.05 -7.38 11.27
N ARG A 15 -11.16 -7.64 10.58
CA ARG A 15 -11.24 -7.48 9.11
C ARG A 15 -11.02 -6.03 8.69
N TRP A 16 -11.69 -5.08 9.33
CA TRP A 16 -11.56 -3.65 9.02
C TRP A 16 -10.17 -3.10 9.32
N GLY A 17 -9.54 -3.53 10.41
CA GLY A 17 -8.16 -3.18 10.74
C GLY A 17 -7.14 -3.71 9.73
N ASN A 18 -7.38 -4.89 9.15
CA ASN A 18 -6.54 -5.39 8.06
C ASN A 18 -6.80 -4.61 6.76
N MET A 19 -8.07 -4.34 6.42
CA MET A 19 -8.45 -3.59 5.21
C MET A 19 -7.87 -2.17 5.21
N SER A 20 -7.92 -1.46 6.35
CA SER A 20 -7.39 -0.10 6.46
C SER A 20 -5.89 -0.01 6.23
N ARG A 21 -5.14 -1.11 6.48
CA ARG A 21 -3.69 -1.20 6.25
C ARG A 21 -3.35 -1.64 4.84
N VAL A 22 -4.13 -2.58 4.28
CA VAL A 22 -3.84 -3.21 2.98
C VAL A 22 -4.32 -2.34 1.81
N PHE A 23 -5.50 -1.73 1.91
CA PHE A 23 -6.08 -0.96 0.81
C PHE A 23 -5.25 0.25 0.39
N PRO A 24 -4.70 1.07 1.32
CA PRO A 24 -3.84 2.18 0.92
C PRO A 24 -2.55 1.72 0.24
N LYS A 25 -1.98 0.57 0.63
CA LYS A 25 -0.78 0.02 0.01
C LYS A 25 -1.04 -0.42 -1.43
N LEU A 26 -2.15 -1.13 -1.65
CA LEU A 26 -2.56 -1.56 -2.99
C LEU A 26 -2.89 -0.36 -3.88
N ALA A 27 -3.58 0.65 -3.35
CA ALA A 27 -3.87 1.87 -4.08
C ALA A 27 -2.58 2.59 -4.51
N LYS A 28 -1.58 2.70 -3.63
CA LYS A 28 -0.26 3.27 -3.97
C LYS A 28 0.47 2.45 -5.04
N ALA A 29 0.45 1.13 -4.92
CA ALA A 29 1.07 0.25 -5.92
C ALA A 29 0.43 0.40 -7.31
N ILE A 30 -0.90 0.52 -7.38
CA ILE A 30 -1.64 0.80 -8.62
C ILE A 30 -1.25 2.17 -9.18
N THR A 31 -1.23 3.21 -8.34
CA THR A 31 -0.87 4.57 -8.78
C THR A 31 0.54 4.61 -9.35
N LEU A 32 1.49 3.95 -8.68
CA LEU A 32 2.89 3.90 -9.10
C LEU A 32 3.06 3.11 -10.41
N ALA A 33 2.44 1.94 -10.52
CA ALA A 33 2.49 1.14 -11.74
C ALA A 33 1.86 1.87 -12.94
N ALA A 34 0.77 2.61 -12.71
CA ALA A 34 0.13 3.43 -13.73
C ALA A 34 0.97 4.68 -14.09
N LYS A 35 1.77 5.21 -13.16
CA LYS A 35 2.68 6.36 -13.41
C LYS A 35 3.93 5.95 -14.20
N ASN A 36 4.51 4.79 -13.91
CA ASN A 36 5.72 4.28 -14.57
C ASN A 36 5.47 3.74 -15.99
N GLY A 37 4.22 3.69 -16.44
CA GLY A 37 3.85 3.18 -17.75
C GLY A 37 2.59 3.85 -18.28
N VAL A 38 1.80 3.09 -19.03
CA VAL A 38 0.50 3.55 -19.53
C VAL A 38 -0.58 3.24 -18.48
N PRO A 39 -1.56 4.14 -18.25
CA PRO A 39 -2.69 3.93 -17.34
C PRO A 39 -3.75 2.94 -17.88
N ASP A 40 -3.32 1.96 -18.67
CA ASP A 40 -4.15 0.89 -19.24
C ASP A 40 -3.63 -0.48 -18.76
N PRO A 41 -4.41 -1.25 -17.98
CA PRO A 41 -4.02 -2.59 -17.51
C PRO A 41 -3.74 -3.61 -18.62
N ASP A 42 -4.27 -3.40 -19.83
CA ASP A 42 -4.01 -4.32 -20.95
C ASP A 42 -2.65 -4.08 -21.58
N MET A 43 -2.17 -2.83 -21.58
CA MET A 43 -0.86 -2.46 -22.13
C MET A 43 0.26 -2.39 -21.09
N ASN A 44 -0.07 -2.52 -19.79
CA ASN A 44 0.89 -2.43 -18.69
C ASN A 44 0.84 -3.69 -17.79
N PRO A 45 1.77 -4.65 -17.94
CA PRO A 45 1.80 -5.88 -17.15
C PRO A 45 1.93 -5.66 -15.64
N ALA A 46 2.66 -4.62 -15.22
CA ALA A 46 2.81 -4.27 -13.80
C ALA A 46 1.48 -3.79 -13.21
N LEU A 47 0.77 -2.92 -13.95
CA LEU A 47 -0.56 -2.45 -13.57
C LEU A 47 -1.57 -3.60 -13.53
N ARG A 48 -1.54 -4.52 -14.51
CA ARG A 48 -2.39 -5.72 -14.52
C ARG A 48 -2.21 -6.56 -13.26
N SER A 49 -0.95 -6.80 -12.89
CA SER A 49 -0.61 -7.59 -11.71
C SER A 49 -1.10 -6.91 -10.42
N ALA A 50 -0.89 -5.59 -10.30
CA ALA A 50 -1.38 -4.81 -9.17
C ALA A 50 -2.91 -4.82 -9.06
N VAL A 51 -3.63 -4.70 -10.19
CA VAL A 51 -5.10 -4.77 -10.24
C VAL A 51 -5.60 -6.16 -9.85
N ASN A 52 -4.94 -7.22 -10.30
CA ASN A 52 -5.32 -8.59 -9.93
C ASN A 52 -5.13 -8.85 -8.43
N LEU A 53 -4.03 -8.39 -7.84
CA LEU A 53 -3.81 -8.45 -6.40
C LEU A 53 -4.86 -7.63 -5.62
N ALA A 54 -5.23 -6.47 -6.13
CA ALA A 54 -6.26 -5.64 -5.52
C ALA A 54 -7.65 -6.30 -5.55
N LYS A 55 -8.01 -6.92 -6.68
CA LYS A 55 -9.24 -7.72 -6.80
C LYS A 55 -9.23 -8.92 -5.85
N ALA A 56 -8.09 -9.62 -5.73
CA ALA A 56 -7.95 -10.74 -4.79
C ALA A 56 -8.16 -10.32 -3.31
N GLN A 57 -7.82 -9.07 -2.96
CA GLN A 57 -8.06 -8.50 -1.63
C GLN A 57 -9.44 -7.85 -1.46
N ASN A 58 -10.35 -8.03 -2.42
CA ASN A 58 -11.68 -7.42 -2.46
C ASN A 58 -11.65 -5.88 -2.40
N LEU A 59 -10.66 -5.25 -3.03
CA LEU A 59 -10.67 -3.79 -3.20
C LEU A 59 -11.81 -3.40 -4.14
N PRO A 60 -12.70 -2.45 -3.77
CA PRO A 60 -13.76 -1.97 -4.65
C PRO A 60 -13.22 -1.42 -5.97
N LYS A 61 -13.94 -1.68 -7.07
CA LYS A 61 -13.55 -1.22 -8.41
C LYS A 61 -13.35 0.29 -8.47
N ASP A 62 -14.22 1.06 -7.83
CA ASP A 62 -14.13 2.53 -7.78
C ASP A 62 -12.80 3.01 -7.17
N ASN A 63 -12.25 2.28 -6.20
CA ASN A 63 -10.95 2.61 -5.59
C ASN A 63 -9.78 2.30 -6.53
N ILE A 64 -9.89 1.25 -7.33
CA ILE A 64 -8.91 0.90 -8.37
C ILE A 64 -8.90 1.98 -9.45
N ASP A 65 -10.07 2.33 -9.97
CA ASP A 65 -10.23 3.34 -11.00
C ASP A 65 -9.77 4.72 -10.50
N ALA A 66 -10.07 5.06 -9.24
CA ALA A 66 -9.58 6.28 -8.61
C ALA A 66 -8.05 6.31 -8.46
N ALA A 67 -7.41 5.17 -8.15
CA ALA A 67 -5.95 5.08 -8.06
C ALA A 67 -5.29 5.27 -9.44
N ILE A 68 -5.85 4.67 -10.50
CA ILE A 68 -5.36 4.86 -11.88
C ILE A 68 -5.49 6.33 -12.30
N LYS A 69 -6.65 6.96 -12.06
CA LYS A 69 -6.87 8.39 -12.37
C LYS A 69 -5.93 9.32 -11.61
N ARG A 70 -5.61 8.99 -10.35
CA ARG A 70 -4.62 9.76 -9.56
C ARG A 70 -3.23 9.72 -10.18
N ALA A 71 -2.83 8.62 -10.83
CA ALA A 71 -1.53 8.53 -11.48
C ALA A 71 -1.41 9.48 -12.68
N THR A 72 -2.54 9.76 -13.36
CA THR A 72 -2.60 10.67 -14.52
C THR A 72 -2.80 12.14 -14.15
N ALA A 73 -3.08 12.44 -12.88
CA ALA A 73 -3.29 13.81 -12.43
C ALA A 73 -1.96 14.58 -12.35
N LYS A 74 -1.94 15.84 -12.84
CA LYS A 74 -0.73 16.68 -12.86
C LYS A 74 -0.17 17.01 -11.47
N ASP A 75 -1.03 17.04 -10.44
CA ASP A 75 -0.66 17.26 -9.03
C ASP A 75 -0.46 15.95 -8.24
N ALA A 76 -0.26 14.83 -8.92
CA ALA A 76 -0.01 13.57 -8.24
C ALA A 76 1.31 13.67 -7.45
N ALA A 77 1.22 13.60 -6.12
CA ALA A 77 2.38 13.50 -5.24
C ALA A 77 3.36 12.47 -5.82
N ASN A 78 4.61 12.89 -6.03
CA ASN A 78 5.64 12.02 -6.58
C ASN A 78 5.91 10.89 -5.59
N LEU A 79 5.31 9.73 -5.82
CA LEU A 79 5.63 8.51 -5.11
C LEU A 79 6.90 7.94 -5.71
N ASP A 80 7.97 7.94 -4.92
CA ASP A 80 9.25 7.36 -5.28
C ASP A 80 9.41 6.00 -4.60
N GLU A 81 10.01 5.05 -5.32
CA GLU A 81 10.44 3.77 -4.77
C GLU A 81 11.80 3.93 -4.12
N LEU A 82 11.86 3.69 -2.81
CA LEU A 82 13.09 3.74 -2.02
C LEU A 82 13.25 2.44 -1.25
N ASN A 83 14.45 1.88 -1.34
CA ASN A 83 14.83 0.66 -0.64
C ASN A 83 15.71 1.01 0.55
N TYR A 84 15.43 0.39 1.69
CA TYR A 84 16.24 0.52 2.90
C TYR A 84 16.74 -0.84 3.36
N GLU A 85 18.00 -0.87 3.75
CA GLU A 85 18.66 -2.07 4.26
C GLU A 85 19.10 -1.81 5.69
N GLY A 86 18.96 -2.82 6.55
CA GLY A 86 19.34 -2.71 7.95
C GLY A 86 19.62 -4.04 8.60
N LYS A 87 20.34 -3.99 9.71
CA LYS A 87 20.54 -5.12 10.62
C LYS A 87 19.61 -4.98 11.82
N TRP A 88 19.10 -6.10 12.29
CA TRP A 88 18.23 -6.20 13.44
C TRP A 88 18.91 -6.91 14.62
N LEU A 89 18.15 -7.09 15.71
CA LEU A 89 18.56 -7.92 16.85
C LEU A 89 19.13 -9.26 16.37
N HIS A 90 20.22 -9.69 17.00
CA HIS A 90 20.95 -10.92 16.66
C HIS A 90 21.51 -10.96 15.23
N GLY A 91 21.67 -9.81 14.56
CA GLY A 91 22.33 -9.73 13.25
C GLY A 91 21.46 -10.12 12.05
N VAL A 92 20.13 -10.21 12.23
CA VAL A 92 19.19 -10.50 11.14
C VAL A 92 19.21 -9.38 10.10
N LEU A 93 19.34 -9.73 8.82
CA LEU A 93 19.29 -8.78 7.71
C LEU A 93 17.85 -8.50 7.30
N VAL A 94 17.49 -7.23 7.21
CA VAL A 94 16.14 -6.77 6.88
C VAL A 94 16.21 -5.88 5.64
N PHE A 95 15.39 -6.21 4.65
CA PHE A 95 15.18 -5.43 3.44
C PHE A 95 13.78 -4.81 3.48
N VAL A 96 13.70 -3.50 3.28
CA VAL A 96 12.44 -2.74 3.35
C VAL A 96 12.20 -2.00 2.04
N GLU A 97 11.26 -2.50 1.26
CA GLU A 97 10.75 -1.85 0.05
C GLU A 97 9.69 -0.82 0.43
N THR A 98 9.85 0.42 -0.06
CA THR A 98 8.91 1.50 0.25
C THR A 98 8.53 2.30 -0.98
N ALA A 99 7.26 2.71 -1.04
CA ALA A 99 6.76 3.71 -1.98
C ALA A 99 6.29 4.93 -1.17
N THR A 100 7.01 6.05 -1.27
CA THR A 100 6.79 7.24 -0.45
C THR A 100 6.88 8.53 -1.24
N ASP A 101 6.10 9.52 -0.83
CA ASP A 101 6.16 10.92 -1.26
C ASP A 101 7.20 11.74 -0.49
N ASN A 102 7.78 11.17 0.57
CA ASN A 102 8.79 11.85 1.39
C ASN A 102 9.76 10.82 1.99
N GLY A 103 10.98 10.77 1.47
CA GLY A 103 12.04 9.87 1.94
C GLY A 103 12.52 10.20 3.36
N THR A 104 12.65 11.48 3.71
CA THR A 104 13.11 11.94 5.04
C THR A 104 12.20 11.44 6.15
N ARG A 105 10.88 11.52 5.94
CA ARG A 105 9.87 11.02 6.88
C ARG A 105 9.93 9.50 7.01
N THR A 106 10.09 8.79 5.90
CA THR A 106 10.15 7.33 5.90
C THR A 106 11.38 6.80 6.62
N VAL A 107 12.57 7.38 6.35
CA VAL A 107 13.82 7.03 7.05
C VAL A 107 13.70 7.26 8.54
N ALA A 108 13.16 8.42 8.96
CA ALA A 108 12.99 8.73 10.38
C ALA A 108 12.11 7.67 11.07
N ASN A 109 10.97 7.32 10.48
CA ASN A 109 10.07 6.30 11.01
C ASN A 109 10.73 4.92 11.07
N ILE A 110 11.48 4.53 10.03
CA ILE A 110 12.20 3.24 10.02
C ILE A 110 13.24 3.22 11.14
N LYS A 111 14.03 4.28 11.31
CA LYS A 111 15.02 4.39 12.40
C LYS A 111 14.35 4.30 13.77
N THR A 112 13.22 4.99 13.98
CA THR A 112 12.49 4.91 15.25
C THR A 112 11.96 3.50 15.52
N ILE A 113 11.40 2.83 14.51
CA ILE A 113 11.00 1.42 14.64
C ILE A 113 12.22 0.59 15.00
N PHE A 114 13.35 0.87 14.36
CA PHE A 114 14.57 0.10 14.55
C PHE A 114 15.18 0.29 15.95
N ASN A 115 15.03 1.47 16.54
CA ASN A 115 15.58 1.82 17.85
C ASN A 115 14.63 1.54 19.01
N LYS A 116 13.36 1.22 18.75
CA LYS A 116 12.32 1.04 19.79
C LYS A 116 12.39 -0.34 20.45
N THR A 117 13.05 -1.31 19.84
CA THR A 117 13.35 -2.62 20.41
C THR A 117 14.71 -2.65 21.06
#